data_AF-A0A6G6IUX7-F1
#
_entry.id   AF-A0A6G6IUX7-F1
#
_cell.length_a   1.000
_cell.length_b   1.000
_cell.length_c   1.000
_cell.angle_alpha   90.00
_cell.angle_beta   90.00
_cell.angle_gamma   90.00
#
_symmetry.space_group_name_H-M   'P 1'
#
loop_
_entity.id
_entity.type
_entity.pdbx_description
1 polymer ?
#
loop_
_entity_poly.entity_id
_entity_poly.type
_entity_poly.pdbx_seq_one_letter_code
_entity_poly.pdbx_strand_id
1 'polypeptide(L)'
;MLVKRTYTHFGFCCGLGSGAAGFNDSALQIARMLGNWRCVGGVDIDPAGLADFEKFTGVQGTLKDLFTREQYTAFHGKEPPAGWSEATVDDIRRAAGDEDPDAVFISSPCKGASGLLPESMSVTPKYQALNELTLRCVWLMLEAWQHNPVSLIVFENVPRLASRGRHLLDQIVKLFAHYGYAVNETVHDCGEIAGLAQSRKRFLLVARHVEKVQAFLYQPQIHRLRGVGEVLGRMPLAGDIDLAGPMHRVPALHWKTWVRLALVEPGKDWRSLNRFAVEDGFLRDFLIVPEYQAGYLGVNRWEDSTGTISGRSGPTNGNYSVADPRPTSMAEYAQFGVVPWERHCGVVTGQRSPGQGTFSVADPRPDWNRHSGNFRVVPFDRAAGTIIAGGKGVQGGWQSVADPRVLDRQKGDAYLTGGHYGVVDWKGNTGAVSANARHDNGRWSVADTRMPALSDRLTCVIRSPSNTWNRPFTTLELAALQSMFDPEDIWQPNQETGALELVGEQFVLHGNNDGAWRERIGNAVPRKAGKAIADVMLSTLMLNEMGETFSLSAVPVWVRPLAMAMSLPGQEVRHV
;
A
#
# COMPACT_ATOMS: atom_id res chain seq x y z
N MET A 1 -27.49 -33.79 21.34
CA MET A 1 -26.32 -33.24 22.05
C MET A 1 -25.30 -32.83 20.99
N LEU A 2 -24.76 -31.62 21.08
CA LEU A 2 -23.74 -31.11 20.16
C LEU A 2 -22.37 -31.63 20.63
N VAL A 3 -21.63 -32.31 19.76
CA VAL A 3 -20.27 -32.79 20.05
C VAL A 3 -19.29 -31.66 19.73
N LYS A 4 -18.50 -31.21 20.70
CA LYS A 4 -17.45 -30.22 20.48
C LYS A 4 -16.13 -30.94 20.21
N ARG A 5 -15.43 -30.55 19.14
CA ARG A 5 -14.11 -31.08 18.77
C ARG A 5 -13.12 -29.94 18.55
N THR A 6 -11.98 -30.04 19.21
CA THR A 6 -10.85 -29.13 19.03
C THR A 6 -9.74 -29.89 18.33
N TYR A 7 -9.34 -29.40 17.16
CA TYR A 7 -8.17 -29.90 16.42
C TYR A 7 -6.97 -28.97 16.67
N THR A 8 -5.76 -29.50 16.54
CA THR A 8 -4.52 -28.78 16.85
C THR A 8 -3.74 -28.40 15.59
N HIS A 9 -3.07 -27.24 15.61
CA HIS A 9 -2.16 -26.85 14.52
C HIS A 9 -0.84 -26.27 15.01
N PHE A 10 0.20 -26.46 14.21
CA PHE A 10 1.56 -26.00 14.50
C PHE A 10 2.19 -25.29 13.28
N GLY A 11 3.02 -24.27 13.51
CA GLY A 11 3.64 -23.46 12.46
C GLY A 11 5.17 -23.55 12.36
N PHE A 12 5.71 -23.84 11.17
CA PHE A 12 7.15 -23.66 10.86
C PHE A 12 7.39 -22.37 10.10
N CYS A 13 8.45 -21.64 10.49
CA CYS A 13 8.72 -20.29 9.98
C CYS A 13 7.46 -19.42 10.13
N CYS A 14 6.88 -19.44 11.34
CA CYS A 14 5.54 -18.93 11.61
C CYS A 14 5.44 -17.40 11.53
N GLY A 15 6.58 -16.70 11.50
CA GLY A 15 6.66 -15.25 11.44
C GLY A 15 5.82 -14.59 12.54
N LEU A 16 5.03 -13.58 12.15
CA LEU A 16 4.12 -12.88 13.06
C LEU A 16 2.82 -13.63 13.37
N GLY A 17 2.60 -14.82 12.79
CA GLY A 17 1.44 -15.66 13.14
C GLY A 17 0.10 -15.26 12.54
N SER A 18 0.01 -14.34 11.56
CA SER A 18 -1.28 -13.93 10.99
C SER A 18 -2.07 -15.09 10.37
N GLY A 19 -1.41 -16.00 9.64
CA GLY A 19 -2.05 -17.20 9.08
C GLY A 19 -2.51 -18.17 10.17
N ALA A 20 -1.69 -18.38 11.20
CA ALA A 20 -1.98 -19.23 12.36
C ALA A 20 -3.16 -18.69 13.19
N ALA A 21 -3.28 -17.37 13.33
CA ALA A 21 -4.47 -16.75 13.92
C ALA A 21 -5.72 -16.97 13.07
N GLY A 22 -5.58 -16.97 11.75
CA GLY A 22 -6.65 -17.37 10.84
C GLY A 22 -7.14 -18.80 11.08
N PHE A 23 -6.23 -19.73 11.40
CA PHE A 23 -6.62 -21.08 11.82
C PHE A 23 -7.46 -21.03 13.10
N ASN A 24 -7.03 -20.28 14.12
CA ASN A 24 -7.80 -20.13 15.36
C ASN A 24 -9.19 -19.49 15.15
N ASP A 25 -9.35 -18.63 14.14
CA ASP A 25 -10.65 -18.03 13.78
C ASP A 25 -11.62 -19.01 13.12
N SER A 26 -11.13 -20.16 12.62
CA SER A 26 -11.95 -21.15 11.94
C SER A 26 -12.74 -21.98 12.96
N ALA A 27 -14.06 -21.84 12.92
CA ALA A 27 -15.02 -22.67 13.63
C ALA A 27 -16.17 -23.05 12.68
N LEU A 28 -16.46 -24.35 12.59
CA LEU A 28 -17.49 -24.88 11.69
C LEU A 28 -18.43 -25.82 12.44
N GLN A 29 -19.71 -25.78 12.08
CA GLN A 29 -20.68 -26.77 12.52
C GLN A 29 -21.13 -27.62 11.34
N ILE A 30 -20.85 -28.92 11.40
CA ILE A 30 -21.30 -29.91 10.42
C ILE A 30 -22.18 -30.90 11.17
N ALA A 31 -23.44 -31.05 10.74
CA ALA A 31 -24.45 -31.85 11.44
C ALA A 31 -24.51 -31.53 12.95
N ARG A 32 -24.11 -32.48 13.80
CA ARG A 32 -24.11 -32.35 15.28
C ARG A 32 -22.72 -32.11 15.87
N MET A 33 -21.70 -31.86 15.04
CA MET A 33 -20.33 -31.59 15.50
C MET A 33 -19.99 -30.12 15.30
N LEU A 34 -19.46 -29.48 16.34
CA LEU A 34 -18.86 -28.16 16.29
C LEU A 34 -17.34 -28.32 16.40
N GLY A 35 -16.64 -28.03 15.31
CA GLY A 35 -15.18 -28.10 15.22
C GLY A 35 -14.55 -26.72 15.37
N ASN A 36 -13.38 -26.65 16.00
CA ASN A 36 -12.52 -25.47 16.02
C ASN A 36 -11.04 -25.88 16.05
N TRP A 37 -10.16 -24.92 15.80
CA TRP A 37 -8.71 -25.11 15.92
C TRP A 37 -8.15 -24.55 17.23
N ARG A 38 -7.00 -25.07 17.64
CA ARG A 38 -6.12 -24.52 18.67
C ARG A 38 -4.67 -24.57 18.19
N CYS A 39 -3.98 -23.44 18.25
CA CYS A 39 -2.54 -23.39 18.04
C CYS A 39 -1.84 -24.14 19.19
N VAL A 40 -0.89 -25.03 18.89
CA VAL A 40 -0.05 -25.70 19.90
C VAL A 40 1.38 -25.15 19.93
N GLY A 41 1.75 -24.32 18.97
CA GLY A 41 3.04 -23.65 18.95
C GLY A 41 3.47 -23.21 17.55
N GLY A 42 4.64 -22.60 17.49
CA GLY A 42 5.32 -22.29 16.24
C GLY A 42 6.80 -22.02 16.47
N VAL A 43 7.61 -22.19 15.42
CA VAL A 43 9.05 -21.97 15.46
C VAL A 43 9.46 -20.93 14.43
N ASP A 44 10.24 -19.94 14.86
CA ASP A 44 10.85 -18.93 14.00
C ASP A 44 12.18 -18.43 14.58
N ILE A 45 12.94 -17.68 13.79
CA ILE A 45 14.20 -17.03 14.20
C ILE A 45 14.03 -15.53 14.45
N ASP A 46 12.88 -14.94 14.09
CA ASP A 46 12.55 -13.53 14.34
C ASP A 46 11.87 -13.34 15.71
N PRO A 47 12.58 -12.84 16.75
CA PRO A 47 11.99 -12.64 18.08
C PRO A 47 10.86 -11.60 18.08
N ALA A 48 10.89 -10.60 17.19
CA ALA A 48 9.82 -9.62 17.10
C ALA A 48 8.58 -10.23 16.43
N GLY A 49 8.79 -11.08 15.43
CA GLY A 49 7.74 -11.91 14.85
C GLY A 49 7.09 -12.81 15.89
N LEU A 50 7.88 -13.48 16.74
CA LEU A 50 7.34 -14.36 17.78
C LEU A 50 6.54 -13.62 18.87
N ALA A 51 6.91 -12.38 19.19
CA ALA A 51 6.11 -11.54 20.09
C ALA A 51 4.73 -11.18 19.46
N ASP A 52 4.71 -10.88 18.16
CA ASP A 52 3.46 -10.69 17.42
C ASP A 52 2.65 -11.99 17.28
N PHE A 53 3.33 -13.13 17.09
CA PHE A 53 2.72 -14.46 17.02
C PHE A 53 1.98 -14.80 18.31
N GLU A 54 2.59 -14.54 19.47
CA GLU A 54 1.95 -14.74 20.77
C GLU A 54 0.71 -13.85 20.93
N LYS A 55 0.82 -12.57 20.56
CA LYS A 55 -0.31 -11.63 20.57
C LYS A 55 -1.48 -12.11 19.70
N PHE A 56 -1.19 -12.73 18.55
CA PHE A 56 -2.20 -13.12 17.57
C PHE A 56 -2.80 -14.50 17.83
N THR A 57 -2.01 -15.45 18.33
CA THR A 57 -2.43 -16.84 18.51
C THR A 57 -2.75 -17.19 19.96
N GLY A 58 -2.30 -16.37 20.92
CA GLY A 58 -2.38 -16.66 22.36
C GLY A 58 -1.38 -17.70 22.84
N VAL A 59 -0.41 -18.10 22.00
CA VAL A 59 0.56 -19.16 22.29
C VAL A 59 1.97 -18.64 22.08
N GLN A 60 2.84 -18.90 23.06
CA GLN A 60 4.25 -18.51 22.97
C GLN A 60 4.95 -19.30 21.85
N GLY A 61 5.58 -18.58 20.92
CA GLY A 61 6.40 -19.20 19.89
C GLY A 61 7.83 -19.50 20.37
N THR A 62 8.48 -20.47 19.73
CA THR A 62 9.83 -20.92 20.07
C THR A 62 10.86 -20.25 19.16
N LEU A 63 11.79 -19.51 19.78
CA LEU A 63 12.93 -18.92 19.08
C LEU A 63 13.98 -19.99 18.81
N LYS A 64 14.05 -20.47 17.57
CA LYS A 64 15.03 -21.50 17.17
C LYS A 64 15.39 -21.34 15.71
N ASP A 65 16.70 -21.39 15.44
CA ASP A 65 17.20 -21.40 14.07
C ASP A 65 17.01 -22.80 13.47
N LEU A 66 16.31 -22.84 12.34
CA LEU A 66 15.97 -24.08 11.64
C LEU A 66 17.06 -24.51 10.64
N PHE A 67 18.10 -23.70 10.44
CA PHE A 67 19.25 -24.07 9.62
C PHE A 67 20.06 -25.23 10.20
N THR A 68 20.67 -26.01 9.31
CA THR A 68 21.87 -26.78 9.67
C THR A 68 23.07 -25.84 9.79
N ARG A 69 24.17 -26.29 10.41
CA ARG A 69 25.40 -25.50 10.55
C ARG A 69 25.94 -25.10 9.18
N GLU A 70 25.90 -26.01 8.21
CA GLU A 70 26.33 -25.75 6.83
C GLU A 70 25.48 -24.67 6.17
N GLN A 71 24.15 -24.74 6.32
CA GLN A 71 23.24 -23.73 5.81
C GLN A 71 23.46 -22.37 6.47
N TYR A 72 23.68 -22.35 7.80
CA TYR A 72 24.00 -21.14 8.54
C TYR A 72 25.27 -20.48 7.98
N THR A 73 26.36 -21.24 7.86
CA THR A 73 27.64 -20.73 7.36
C THR A 73 27.53 -20.26 5.91
N ALA A 74 26.80 -20.98 5.05
CA ALA A 74 26.54 -20.56 3.66
C ALA A 74 25.69 -19.28 3.56
N PHE A 75 24.70 -19.11 4.45
CA PHE A 75 23.81 -17.95 4.46
C PHE A 75 24.48 -16.69 5.04
N HIS A 76 25.17 -16.84 6.17
CA HIS A 76 25.78 -15.73 6.92
C HIS A 76 27.22 -15.43 6.53
N GLY A 77 27.91 -16.37 5.85
CA GLY A 77 29.32 -16.25 5.49
C GLY A 77 30.28 -16.37 6.68
N LYS A 78 29.80 -16.90 7.82
CA LYS A 78 30.57 -17.08 9.05
C LYS A 78 29.99 -18.22 9.88
N GLU A 79 30.82 -18.82 10.72
CA GLU A 79 30.37 -19.84 11.68
C GLU A 79 29.34 -19.28 12.67
N PRO A 80 28.40 -20.13 13.14
CA PRO A 80 27.42 -19.73 14.14
C PRO A 80 28.08 -19.34 15.48
N PRO A 81 27.45 -18.42 16.24
CA PRO A 81 27.99 -17.96 17.51
C PRO A 81 28.04 -19.07 18.56
N ALA A 82 28.85 -18.87 19.61
CA ALA A 82 28.91 -19.80 20.74
C ALA A 82 27.53 -19.94 21.41
N GLY A 83 27.10 -21.18 21.65
CA GLY A 83 25.78 -21.50 22.21
C GLY A 83 24.68 -21.74 21.17
N TRP A 84 24.94 -21.47 19.88
CA TRP A 84 24.03 -21.89 18.80
C TRP A 84 24.10 -23.40 18.60
N SER A 85 22.95 -24.02 18.39
CA SER A 85 22.82 -25.45 18.08
C SER A 85 21.75 -25.67 17.01
N GLU A 86 21.98 -26.67 16.16
CA GLU A 86 21.02 -27.07 15.15
C GLU A 86 19.67 -27.43 15.79
N ALA A 87 18.58 -27.14 15.08
CA ALA A 87 17.26 -27.64 15.46
C ALA A 87 17.21 -29.16 15.36
N THR A 88 16.84 -29.80 16.47
CA THR A 88 16.62 -31.24 16.56
C THR A 88 15.13 -31.57 16.50
N VAL A 89 14.84 -32.84 16.25
CA VAL A 89 13.48 -33.37 16.26
C VAL A 89 12.80 -33.14 17.62
N ASP A 90 13.53 -33.30 18.72
CA ASP A 90 12.99 -33.07 20.07
C ASP A 90 12.78 -31.58 20.38
N ASP A 91 13.54 -30.67 19.76
CA ASP A 91 13.25 -29.24 19.86
C ASP A 91 11.87 -28.92 19.26
N ILE A 92 11.53 -29.55 18.13
CA ILE A 92 10.23 -29.36 17.47
C ILE A 92 9.09 -29.92 18.32
N ARG A 93 9.25 -31.12 18.88
CA ARG A 93 8.24 -31.71 19.79
C ARG A 93 8.00 -30.81 21.00
N ARG A 94 9.06 -30.36 21.67
CA ARG A 94 8.96 -29.41 22.79
C ARG A 94 8.31 -28.10 22.40
N ALA A 95 8.61 -27.58 21.20
CA ALA A 95 7.99 -26.36 20.69
C ALA A 95 6.48 -26.48 20.49
N ALA A 96 5.97 -27.71 20.29
CA ALA A 96 4.55 -28.03 20.21
C ALA A 96 3.95 -28.48 21.56
N GLY A 97 4.68 -28.32 22.68
CA GLY A 97 4.25 -28.78 24.00
C GLY A 97 4.16 -30.30 24.13
N ASP A 98 4.95 -31.04 23.34
CA ASP A 98 4.90 -32.49 23.19
C ASP A 98 3.51 -33.02 22.76
N GLU A 99 2.70 -32.15 22.13
CA GLU A 99 1.44 -32.51 21.51
C GLU A 99 1.63 -32.92 20.03
N ASP A 100 0.77 -33.81 19.55
CA ASP A 100 0.72 -34.19 18.12
C ASP A 100 -0.27 -33.25 17.39
N PRO A 101 0.19 -32.42 16.42
CA PRO A 101 -0.68 -31.52 15.70
C PRO A 101 -1.51 -32.28 14.64
N ASP A 102 -2.80 -31.97 14.55
CA ASP A 102 -3.65 -32.45 13.44
C ASP A 102 -3.27 -31.79 12.11
N ALA A 103 -2.80 -30.55 12.15
CA ALA A 103 -2.36 -29.79 10.99
C ALA A 103 -1.01 -29.09 11.18
N VAL A 104 -0.21 -29.04 10.12
CA VAL A 104 1.03 -28.22 10.11
C VAL A 104 0.99 -27.21 8.98
N PHE A 105 1.31 -25.95 9.30
CA PHE A 105 1.52 -24.86 8.35
C PHE A 105 3.03 -24.61 8.22
N ILE A 106 3.56 -24.67 7.00
CA ILE A 106 4.95 -24.31 6.69
C ILE A 106 4.98 -23.12 5.72
N SER A 107 5.60 -22.01 6.15
CA SER A 107 5.83 -20.81 5.33
C SER A 107 7.32 -20.46 5.27
N SER A 108 8.12 -21.38 4.74
CA SER A 108 9.58 -21.25 4.70
C SER A 108 10.03 -20.09 3.80
N PRO A 109 11.09 -19.34 4.18
CA PRO A 109 11.58 -18.23 3.39
C PRO A 109 12.19 -18.71 2.06
N CYS A 110 11.95 -17.93 1.01
CA CYS A 110 12.30 -18.30 -0.37
C CYS A 110 12.82 -17.09 -1.16
N LYS A 111 13.62 -16.21 -0.52
CA LYS A 111 14.10 -14.98 -1.18
C LYS A 111 14.83 -15.29 -2.50
N GLY A 112 15.47 -16.46 -2.64
CA GLY A 112 16.08 -16.93 -3.88
C GLY A 112 15.07 -17.23 -5.00
N ALA A 113 13.90 -17.75 -4.67
CA ALA A 113 12.81 -17.98 -5.62
C ALA A 113 12.00 -16.70 -5.92
N SER A 114 12.25 -15.59 -5.21
CA SER A 114 11.52 -14.34 -5.41
C SER A 114 11.73 -13.77 -6.81
N GLY A 115 10.64 -13.24 -7.35
CA GLY A 115 10.63 -12.68 -8.66
C GLY A 115 11.35 -11.35 -8.86
N LEU A 116 11.67 -10.71 -7.74
CA LEU A 116 12.37 -9.43 -7.66
C LEU A 116 13.89 -9.62 -7.59
N LEU A 117 14.37 -10.85 -7.37
CA LEU A 117 15.79 -11.17 -7.30
C LEU A 117 16.32 -11.58 -8.69
N PRO A 118 17.42 -10.95 -9.17
CA PRO A 118 18.11 -11.40 -10.37
C PRO A 118 18.49 -12.88 -10.28
N GLU A 119 18.40 -13.60 -11.40
CA GLU A 119 18.67 -15.03 -11.43
C GLU A 119 20.10 -15.37 -11.00
N SER A 120 21.08 -14.56 -11.41
CA SER A 120 22.48 -14.69 -11.00
C SER A 120 22.68 -14.63 -9.49
N MET A 121 21.86 -13.87 -8.77
CA MET A 121 21.91 -13.82 -7.31
C MET A 121 21.23 -15.06 -6.70
N SER A 122 20.15 -15.56 -7.30
CA SER A 122 19.38 -16.68 -6.74
C SER A 122 20.17 -18.00 -6.62
N VAL A 123 21.20 -18.18 -7.43
CA VAL A 123 22.08 -19.37 -7.44
C VAL A 123 23.26 -19.27 -6.46
N THR A 124 23.44 -18.14 -5.77
CA THR A 124 24.53 -18.00 -4.80
C THR A 124 24.34 -18.92 -3.58
N PRO A 125 25.43 -19.35 -2.92
CA PRO A 125 25.34 -20.25 -1.75
C PRO A 125 24.38 -19.74 -0.68
N LYS A 126 24.36 -18.43 -0.46
CA LYS A 126 23.44 -17.78 0.48
C LYS A 126 21.97 -18.06 0.16
N TYR A 127 21.54 -17.88 -1.08
CA TYR A 127 20.12 -18.04 -1.43
C TYR A 127 19.75 -19.51 -1.65
N GLN A 128 20.71 -20.37 -2.01
CA GLN A 128 20.50 -21.82 -2.03
C GLN A 128 20.28 -22.37 -0.63
N ALA A 129 21.13 -22.01 0.35
CA ALA A 129 20.95 -22.38 1.75
C ALA A 129 19.59 -21.94 2.30
N LEU A 130 19.14 -20.73 1.94
CA LEU A 130 17.81 -20.25 2.33
C LEU A 130 16.68 -21.06 1.69
N ASN A 131 16.80 -21.42 0.41
CA ASN A 131 15.77 -22.24 -0.25
C ASN A 131 15.74 -23.67 0.33
N GLU A 132 16.90 -24.28 0.59
CA GLU A 132 17.03 -25.63 1.18
C GLU A 132 16.42 -25.73 2.58
N LEU A 133 16.27 -24.61 3.29
CA LEU A 133 15.53 -24.55 4.55
C LEU A 133 14.12 -25.13 4.40
N THR A 134 13.52 -25.00 3.22
CA THR A 134 12.20 -25.57 2.94
C THR A 134 12.16 -27.08 3.09
N LEU A 135 13.17 -27.77 2.58
CA LEU A 135 13.32 -29.21 2.69
C LEU A 135 13.64 -29.60 4.14
N ARG A 136 14.49 -28.82 4.80
CA ARG A 136 14.84 -29.03 6.21
C ARG A 136 13.62 -28.94 7.13
N CYS A 137 12.74 -27.96 6.93
CA CYS A 137 11.50 -27.81 7.70
C CYS A 137 10.57 -29.01 7.51
N VAL A 138 10.38 -29.46 6.26
CA VAL A 138 9.56 -30.64 5.96
C VAL A 138 10.15 -31.90 6.60
N TRP A 139 11.46 -32.10 6.50
CA TRP A 139 12.13 -33.25 7.13
C TRP A 139 11.98 -33.23 8.65
N LEU A 140 12.25 -32.10 9.32
CA LEU A 140 12.10 -31.97 10.77
C LEU A 140 10.68 -32.28 11.25
N MET A 141 9.67 -31.80 10.51
CA MET A 141 8.27 -32.08 10.80
C MET A 141 7.94 -33.57 10.66
N LEU A 142 8.34 -34.21 9.55
CA LEU A 142 8.06 -35.63 9.31
C LEU A 142 8.71 -36.52 10.38
N GLU A 143 9.94 -36.21 10.78
CA GLU A 143 10.66 -36.95 11.84
C GLU A 143 10.08 -36.71 13.25
N ALA A 144 9.63 -35.47 13.53
CA ALA A 144 9.04 -35.11 14.82
C ALA A 144 7.78 -35.92 15.12
N TRP A 145 6.95 -36.15 14.11
CA TRP A 145 5.69 -36.87 14.26
C TRP A 145 5.65 -38.17 13.46
N GLN A 146 6.79 -38.83 13.23
CA GLN A 146 6.83 -40.12 12.55
C GLN A 146 5.97 -41.19 13.25
N HIS A 147 5.87 -41.10 14.59
CA HIS A 147 5.08 -42.03 15.41
C HIS A 147 3.57 -41.81 15.27
N ASN A 148 3.15 -40.59 14.92
CA ASN A 148 1.77 -40.21 14.71
C ASN A 148 1.69 -39.11 13.63
N PRO A 149 1.74 -39.49 12.34
CA PRO A 149 1.85 -38.53 11.24
C PRO A 149 0.76 -37.46 11.27
N VAL A 150 1.13 -36.22 10.96
CA VAL A 150 0.21 -35.07 10.85
C VAL A 150 -0.89 -35.39 9.83
N SER A 151 -2.15 -35.08 10.17
CA SER A 151 -3.28 -35.47 9.32
C SER A 151 -3.31 -34.68 8.00
N LEU A 152 -3.08 -33.36 8.09
CA LEU A 152 -3.11 -32.43 6.95
C LEU A 152 -1.95 -31.43 7.02
N ILE A 153 -1.29 -31.16 5.90
CA ILE A 153 -0.16 -30.24 5.83
C ILE A 153 -0.42 -29.21 4.74
N VAL A 154 -0.11 -27.95 5.06
CA VAL A 154 -0.10 -26.85 4.11
C VAL A 154 1.29 -26.26 4.04
N PHE A 155 1.85 -26.27 2.84
CA PHE A 155 3.12 -25.65 2.51
C PHE A 155 2.88 -24.47 1.58
N GLU A 156 3.11 -23.26 2.08
CA GLU A 156 2.88 -22.01 1.35
C GLU A 156 4.21 -21.38 0.92
N ASN A 157 4.24 -20.83 -0.30
CA ASN A 157 5.43 -20.19 -0.83
C ASN A 157 5.16 -19.23 -2.00
N VAL A 158 6.20 -18.62 -2.57
CA VAL A 158 6.08 -17.78 -3.78
C VAL A 158 5.87 -18.63 -5.04
N PRO A 159 5.08 -18.17 -6.04
CA PRO A 159 4.77 -18.95 -7.24
C PRO A 159 5.99 -19.49 -8.01
N ARG A 160 7.07 -18.70 -8.07
CA ARG A 160 8.30 -19.07 -8.79
C ARG A 160 9.12 -20.17 -8.09
N LEU A 161 8.73 -20.63 -6.90
CA LEU A 161 9.35 -21.82 -6.30
C LEU A 161 9.13 -23.05 -7.20
N ALA A 162 7.96 -23.15 -7.85
CA ALA A 162 7.64 -24.23 -8.78
C ALA A 162 8.60 -24.34 -9.98
N SER A 163 9.29 -23.24 -10.33
CA SER A 163 10.30 -23.23 -11.38
C SER A 163 11.72 -23.22 -10.81
N ARG A 164 12.06 -22.24 -9.95
CA ARG A 164 13.44 -22.03 -9.45
C ARG A 164 13.86 -23.03 -8.37
N GLY A 165 12.91 -23.62 -7.65
CA GLY A 165 13.14 -24.59 -6.57
C GLY A 165 12.56 -25.97 -6.88
N ARG A 166 12.29 -26.29 -8.15
CA ARG A 166 11.64 -27.54 -8.59
C ARG A 166 12.28 -28.79 -7.99
N HIS A 167 13.62 -28.85 -7.98
CA HIS A 167 14.35 -29.99 -7.43
C HIS A 167 14.10 -30.20 -5.92
N LEU A 168 13.93 -29.12 -5.13
CA LEU A 168 13.58 -29.20 -3.72
C LEU A 168 12.14 -29.67 -3.53
N LEU A 169 11.21 -29.17 -4.35
CA LEU A 169 9.82 -29.63 -4.34
C LEU A 169 9.72 -31.11 -4.70
N ASP A 170 10.48 -31.59 -5.69
CA ASP A 170 10.50 -33.01 -6.06
C ASP A 170 11.01 -33.90 -4.92
N GLN A 171 12.00 -33.43 -4.15
CA GLN A 171 12.48 -34.11 -2.94
C GLN A 171 11.42 -34.10 -1.84
N ILE A 172 10.75 -32.97 -1.63
CA ILE A 172 9.64 -32.84 -0.67
C ILE A 172 8.49 -33.80 -1.03
N VAL A 173 8.09 -33.86 -2.28
CA VAL A 173 7.03 -34.77 -2.76
C VAL A 173 7.42 -36.24 -2.54
N LYS A 174 8.70 -36.59 -2.79
CA LYS A 174 9.20 -37.95 -2.50
C LYS A 174 9.18 -38.28 -1.01
N LEU A 175 9.56 -37.33 -0.14
CA LEU A 175 9.45 -37.51 1.31
C LEU A 175 7.99 -37.69 1.72
N PHE A 176 7.08 -36.85 1.24
CA PHE A 176 5.66 -37.00 1.53
C PHE A 176 5.11 -38.36 1.10
N ALA A 177 5.45 -38.83 -0.11
CA ALA A 177 5.05 -40.15 -0.56
C ALA A 177 5.61 -41.27 0.34
N HIS A 178 6.86 -41.16 0.81
CA HIS A 178 7.47 -42.13 1.71
C HIS A 178 6.73 -42.23 3.06
N TYR A 179 6.28 -41.11 3.61
CA TYR A 179 5.51 -41.06 4.86
C TYR A 179 3.99 -41.19 4.66
N GLY A 180 3.52 -41.71 3.51
CA GLY A 180 2.12 -42.05 3.30
C GLY A 180 1.19 -40.88 2.98
N TYR A 181 1.71 -39.76 2.48
CA TYR A 181 0.91 -38.61 2.08
C TYR A 181 0.58 -38.61 0.58
N ALA A 182 -0.66 -38.24 0.27
CA ALA A 182 -1.05 -37.80 -1.06
C ALA A 182 -0.93 -36.27 -1.12
N VAL A 183 -0.37 -35.74 -2.21
CA VAL A 183 -0.07 -34.32 -2.34
C VAL A 183 -0.71 -33.71 -3.58
N ASN A 184 -0.91 -32.39 -3.57
CA ASN A 184 -1.22 -31.61 -4.75
C ASN A 184 -0.48 -30.27 -4.73
N GLU A 185 0.03 -29.87 -5.89
CA GLU A 185 0.71 -28.60 -6.11
C GLU A 185 -0.18 -27.65 -6.90
N THR A 186 -0.29 -26.40 -6.45
CA THR A 186 -1.22 -25.44 -7.04
C THR A 186 -0.78 -24.01 -6.75
N VAL A 187 -1.44 -23.04 -7.38
CA VAL A 187 -1.27 -21.60 -7.13
C VAL A 187 -2.62 -21.01 -6.80
N HIS A 188 -2.69 -20.27 -5.70
CA HIS A 188 -3.90 -19.59 -5.25
C HIS A 188 -3.67 -18.10 -5.08
N ASP A 189 -4.70 -17.31 -5.28
CA ASP A 189 -4.69 -15.90 -4.88
C ASP A 189 -5.32 -15.78 -3.49
N CYS A 190 -4.52 -15.40 -2.49
CA CYS A 190 -5.00 -15.18 -1.12
C CYS A 190 -6.15 -14.16 -1.08
N GLY A 191 -6.17 -13.20 -2.00
CA GLY A 191 -7.25 -12.22 -2.11
C GLY A 191 -8.55 -12.82 -2.59
N GLU A 192 -8.49 -13.75 -3.54
CA GLU A 192 -9.69 -14.39 -4.07
C GLU A 192 -10.27 -15.39 -3.06
N ILE A 193 -9.44 -16.22 -2.41
CA ILE A 193 -9.93 -17.22 -1.46
C ILE A 193 -10.46 -16.62 -0.14
N ALA A 194 -10.11 -15.36 0.15
CA ALA A 194 -10.47 -14.69 1.41
C ALA A 194 -11.25 -13.38 1.23
N GLY A 195 -11.60 -13.02 -0.01
CA GLY A 195 -12.30 -11.78 -0.33
C GLY A 195 -11.54 -10.53 0.13
N LEU A 196 -10.24 -10.44 -0.13
CA LEU A 196 -9.41 -9.30 0.28
C LEU A 196 -9.41 -8.18 -0.77
N ALA A 197 -8.95 -7.01 -0.35
CA ALA A 197 -8.67 -5.87 -1.24
C ALA A 197 -7.24 -5.88 -1.81
N GLN A 198 -6.61 -7.06 -1.84
CA GLN A 198 -5.27 -7.29 -2.37
C GLN A 198 -5.24 -8.61 -3.14
N SER A 199 -4.82 -8.56 -4.41
CA SER A 199 -4.41 -9.78 -5.14
C SER A 199 -3.01 -10.19 -4.68
N ARG A 200 -2.88 -11.43 -4.20
CA ARG A 200 -1.64 -11.99 -3.66
C ARG A 200 -1.55 -13.47 -4.03
N LYS A 201 -0.98 -13.74 -5.20
CA LYS A 201 -0.73 -15.10 -5.69
C LYS A 201 0.38 -15.80 -4.93
N ARG A 202 0.16 -17.04 -4.54
CA ARG A 202 1.06 -17.91 -3.78
C ARG A 202 1.03 -19.34 -4.28
N PHE A 203 2.19 -19.96 -4.28
CA PHE A 203 2.33 -21.40 -4.44
C PHE A 203 1.80 -22.08 -3.17
N LEU A 204 1.10 -23.18 -3.36
CA LEU A 204 0.57 -23.99 -2.29
C LEU A 204 0.81 -25.45 -2.64
N LEU A 205 1.47 -26.18 -1.75
CA LEU A 205 1.51 -27.64 -1.75
C LEU A 205 0.71 -28.11 -0.55
N VAL A 206 -0.32 -28.91 -0.81
CA VAL A 206 -1.18 -29.45 0.23
C VAL A 206 -1.00 -30.96 0.29
N ALA A 207 -0.81 -31.50 1.48
CA ALA A 207 -0.59 -32.92 1.70
C ALA A 207 -1.59 -33.48 2.71
N ARG A 208 -2.11 -34.69 2.43
CA ARG A 208 -3.08 -35.41 3.26
C ARG A 208 -2.55 -36.80 3.56
N HIS A 209 -2.49 -37.19 4.83
CA HIS A 209 -2.07 -38.55 5.20
C HIS A 209 -3.14 -39.56 4.80
N VAL A 210 -2.81 -40.49 3.92
CA VAL A 210 -3.80 -41.33 3.21
C VAL A 210 -4.52 -42.30 4.15
N GLU A 211 -3.80 -42.85 5.14
CA GLU A 211 -4.37 -43.81 6.07
C GLU A 211 -5.21 -43.15 7.18
N LYS A 212 -4.84 -41.93 7.61
CA LYS A 212 -5.51 -41.23 8.73
C LYS A 212 -6.75 -40.49 8.28
N VAL A 213 -6.73 -39.92 7.08
CA VAL A 213 -7.80 -39.05 6.56
C VAL A 213 -8.30 -39.63 5.25
N GLN A 214 -9.39 -40.38 5.26
CA GLN A 214 -9.99 -40.93 4.03
C GLN A 214 -10.80 -39.87 3.26
N ALA A 215 -11.25 -38.82 3.95
CA ALA A 215 -12.02 -37.74 3.36
C ALA A 215 -11.24 -36.94 2.30
N PHE A 216 -11.94 -36.48 1.24
CA PHE A 216 -11.38 -35.55 0.26
C PHE A 216 -11.07 -34.20 0.91
N LEU A 217 -9.90 -33.65 0.56
CA LEU A 217 -9.57 -32.26 0.88
C LEU A 217 -9.95 -31.35 -0.29
N TYR A 218 -10.88 -30.43 -0.07
CA TYR A 218 -11.40 -29.51 -1.09
C TYR A 218 -10.66 -28.18 -1.13
N GLN A 219 -10.82 -27.43 -2.21
CA GLN A 219 -10.33 -26.06 -2.32
C GLN A 219 -11.27 -25.08 -1.58
N PRO A 220 -10.76 -23.93 -1.08
CA PRO A 220 -11.59 -22.85 -0.58
C PRO A 220 -12.49 -22.28 -1.69
N GLN A 221 -13.60 -21.66 -1.28
CA GLN A 221 -14.42 -20.89 -2.20
C GLN A 221 -13.66 -19.66 -2.72
N ILE A 222 -14.00 -19.25 -3.94
CA ILE A 222 -13.37 -18.11 -4.61
C ILE A 222 -14.36 -16.93 -4.55
N HIS A 223 -13.85 -15.78 -4.14
CA HIS A 223 -14.57 -14.52 -4.06
C HIS A 223 -13.98 -13.50 -5.05
N ARG A 224 -14.80 -12.51 -5.41
CA ARG A 224 -14.31 -11.33 -6.12
C ARG A 224 -13.40 -10.51 -5.19
N LEU A 225 -12.30 -9.98 -5.72
CA LEU A 225 -11.46 -9.02 -5.02
C LEU A 225 -12.23 -7.75 -4.65
N ARG A 226 -12.05 -7.29 -3.42
CA ARG A 226 -12.65 -6.05 -2.90
C ARG A 226 -11.91 -4.81 -3.39
N GLY A 227 -12.62 -3.68 -3.43
CA GLY A 227 -11.98 -2.38 -3.64
C GLY A 227 -11.17 -1.93 -2.43
N VAL A 228 -10.01 -1.31 -2.66
CA VAL A 228 -9.16 -0.74 -1.58
C VAL A 228 -9.96 0.24 -0.70
N GLY A 229 -10.82 1.06 -1.31
CA GLY A 229 -11.67 2.02 -0.59
C GLY A 229 -12.67 1.37 0.36
N GLU A 230 -13.09 0.12 0.12
CA GLU A 230 -14.01 -0.60 1.03
C GLU A 230 -13.34 -0.97 2.37
N VAL A 231 -12.00 -1.06 2.39
CA VAL A 231 -11.24 -1.32 3.62
C VAL A 231 -10.80 0.01 4.21
N LEU A 232 -10.12 0.85 3.42
CA LEU A 232 -9.47 2.06 3.92
C LEU A 232 -10.46 3.19 4.24
N GLY A 233 -11.66 3.19 3.64
CA GLY A 233 -12.71 4.16 3.96
C GLY A 233 -13.28 4.03 5.38
N ARG A 234 -12.95 2.94 6.07
CA ARG A 234 -13.34 2.65 7.46
C ARG A 234 -12.24 2.98 8.48
N MET A 235 -11.13 3.56 8.02
CA MET A 235 -9.97 3.92 8.85
C MET A 235 -9.86 5.45 8.99
N PRO A 236 -9.23 5.96 10.07
CA PRO A 236 -8.82 7.36 10.16
C PRO A 236 -7.99 7.80 8.95
N LEU A 237 -7.93 9.11 8.70
CA LEU A 237 -7.11 9.64 7.61
C LEU A 237 -5.64 9.27 7.83
N ALA A 238 -4.95 8.88 6.75
CA ALA A 238 -3.53 8.57 6.83
C ALA A 238 -2.73 9.75 7.41
N GLY A 239 -1.83 9.46 8.35
CA GLY A 239 -1.10 10.47 9.10
C GLY A 239 -1.76 10.93 10.39
N ASP A 240 -3.03 10.56 10.65
CA ASP A 240 -3.67 10.73 11.95
C ASP A 240 -3.13 9.70 12.95
N ILE A 241 -1.94 10.00 13.47
CA ILE A 241 -1.23 9.12 14.41
C ILE A 241 -1.82 9.16 15.81
N ASP A 242 -2.59 10.19 16.14
CA ASP A 242 -3.22 10.33 17.45
C ASP A 242 -4.37 9.32 17.56
N LEU A 243 -5.21 9.21 16.51
CA LEU A 243 -6.31 8.27 16.49
C LEU A 243 -5.91 6.84 16.06
N ALA A 244 -4.94 6.69 15.15
CA ALA A 244 -4.59 5.39 14.57
C ALA A 244 -3.21 4.83 14.97
N GLY A 245 -2.44 5.58 15.74
CA GLY A 245 -1.14 5.15 16.23
C GLY A 245 0.02 5.27 15.22
N PRO A 246 1.25 4.88 15.62
CA PRO A 246 2.48 5.19 14.89
C PRO A 246 2.59 4.50 13.52
N MET A 247 1.93 3.36 13.33
CA MET A 247 1.94 2.61 12.06
C MET A 247 1.14 3.31 10.95
N HIS A 248 0.30 4.29 11.29
CA HIS A 248 -0.50 5.05 10.32
C HIS A 248 0.19 6.31 9.78
N ARG A 249 1.47 6.51 10.11
CA ARG A 249 2.25 7.63 9.60
C ARG A 249 2.42 7.55 8.08
N VAL A 250 2.27 8.68 7.39
CA VAL A 250 2.62 8.78 5.96
C VAL A 250 4.15 8.72 5.81
N PRO A 251 4.69 7.79 5.00
CA PRO A 251 6.13 7.65 4.81
C PRO A 251 6.80 8.92 4.27
N ALA A 252 7.95 9.28 4.86
CA ALA A 252 8.81 10.35 4.33
C ALA A 252 9.59 9.84 3.11
N LEU A 253 9.19 10.31 1.93
CA LEU A 253 9.79 9.95 0.64
C LEU A 253 10.75 11.05 0.17
N HIS A 254 11.68 10.67 -0.71
CA HIS A 254 12.49 11.64 -1.44
C HIS A 254 11.61 12.61 -2.23
N TRP A 255 11.96 13.89 -2.27
CA TRP A 255 11.24 14.91 -3.04
C TRP A 255 10.96 14.47 -4.49
N LYS A 256 11.97 13.90 -5.17
CA LYS A 256 11.81 13.38 -6.54
C LYS A 256 10.71 12.31 -6.66
N THR A 257 10.49 11.52 -5.61
CA THR A 257 9.43 10.49 -5.57
C THR A 257 8.06 11.13 -5.41
N TRP A 258 7.93 12.18 -4.60
CA TRP A 258 6.69 12.95 -4.50
C TRP A 258 6.32 13.61 -5.83
N VAL A 259 7.28 14.21 -6.54
CA VAL A 259 7.06 14.77 -7.88
C VAL A 259 6.56 13.69 -8.84
N ARG A 260 7.16 12.50 -8.82
CA ARG A 260 6.69 11.36 -9.63
C ARG A 260 5.25 10.98 -9.29
N LEU A 261 4.89 10.87 -8.01
CA LEU A 261 3.53 10.54 -7.58
C LEU A 261 2.51 11.61 -7.99
N ALA A 262 2.91 12.88 -8.01
CA ALA A 262 2.05 13.99 -8.45
C ALA A 262 1.75 13.94 -9.96
N LEU A 263 2.68 13.41 -10.75
CA LEU A 263 2.57 13.30 -12.21
C LEU A 263 1.96 11.97 -12.68
N VAL A 264 1.85 10.96 -11.80
CA VAL A 264 1.14 9.71 -12.14
C VAL A 264 -0.36 10.00 -12.27
N GLU A 265 -0.90 9.70 -13.44
CA GLU A 265 -2.33 9.84 -13.72
C GLU A 265 -3.17 8.89 -12.84
N PRO A 266 -4.38 9.31 -12.42
CA PRO A 266 -5.30 8.44 -11.69
C PRO A 266 -5.54 7.11 -12.40
N GLY A 267 -5.46 6.02 -11.65
CA GLY A 267 -5.66 4.65 -12.18
C GLY A 267 -4.49 4.13 -13.03
N LYS A 268 -3.37 4.86 -13.12
CA LYS A 268 -2.16 4.42 -13.85
C LYS A 268 -0.99 4.20 -12.90
N ASP A 269 0.12 3.72 -13.46
CA ASP A 269 1.37 3.44 -12.75
C ASP A 269 2.52 4.32 -13.26
N TRP A 270 3.75 4.00 -12.86
CA TRP A 270 4.96 4.72 -13.27
C TRP A 270 5.15 4.83 -14.80
N ARG A 271 4.55 3.94 -15.60
CA ARG A 271 4.63 3.98 -17.07
C ARG A 271 3.91 5.19 -17.65
N SER A 272 2.95 5.77 -16.91
CA SER A 272 2.31 7.03 -17.29
C SER A 272 3.31 8.17 -17.46
N LEU A 273 4.42 8.13 -16.71
CA LEU A 273 5.48 9.13 -16.79
C LEU A 273 6.19 9.15 -18.16
N ASN A 274 6.16 8.04 -18.91
CA ASN A 274 6.81 7.94 -20.23
C ASN A 274 6.11 8.77 -21.32
N ARG A 275 4.91 9.31 -21.05
CA ARG A 275 4.17 10.14 -22.01
C ARG A 275 4.61 11.60 -22.02
N PHE A 276 5.32 12.05 -21.00
CA PHE A 276 5.72 13.45 -20.94
C PHE A 276 6.86 13.72 -21.93
N ALA A 277 6.73 14.79 -22.69
CA ALA A 277 7.76 15.23 -23.63
C ALA A 277 8.96 15.82 -22.88
N VAL A 278 10.16 15.36 -23.23
CA VAL A 278 11.42 15.83 -22.65
C VAL A 278 12.22 16.55 -23.73
N GLU A 279 12.57 17.80 -23.49
CA GLU A 279 13.42 18.64 -24.34
C GLU A 279 14.59 19.15 -23.49
N ASP A 280 15.83 18.95 -23.96
CA ASP A 280 17.07 19.33 -23.26
C ASP A 280 17.18 18.85 -21.80
N GLY A 281 16.57 17.69 -21.49
CA GLY A 281 16.57 17.11 -20.15
C GLY A 281 15.50 17.68 -19.20
N PHE A 282 14.61 18.55 -19.69
CA PHE A 282 13.50 19.14 -18.95
C PHE A 282 12.15 18.70 -19.54
N LEU A 283 11.11 18.68 -18.70
CA LEU A 283 9.74 18.46 -19.19
C LEU A 283 9.31 19.67 -20.01
N ARG A 284 8.97 19.46 -21.29
CA ARG A 284 8.58 20.55 -22.20
C ARG A 284 7.36 21.33 -21.69
N ASP A 285 6.37 20.59 -21.19
CA ASP A 285 5.05 21.13 -20.86
C ASP A 285 4.88 21.46 -19.35
N PHE A 286 5.87 21.15 -18.51
CA PHE A 286 5.77 21.27 -17.05
C PHE A 286 6.98 21.98 -16.45
N LEU A 287 6.71 22.96 -15.58
CA LEU A 287 7.71 23.63 -14.75
C LEU A 287 7.32 23.48 -13.28
N ILE A 288 8.29 23.15 -12.43
CA ILE A 288 8.09 23.19 -10.97
C ILE A 288 8.45 24.59 -10.50
N VAL A 289 7.47 25.30 -9.96
CA VAL A 289 7.64 26.64 -9.41
C VAL A 289 7.58 26.53 -7.88
N PRO A 290 8.55 27.08 -7.13
CA PRO A 290 8.43 27.15 -5.68
C PRO A 290 7.19 27.96 -5.31
N GLU A 291 6.56 27.59 -4.21
CA GLU A 291 5.46 28.39 -3.68
C GLU A 291 5.98 29.78 -3.30
N TYR A 292 5.15 30.81 -3.52
CA TYR A 292 5.51 32.19 -3.23
C TYR A 292 5.84 32.35 -1.72
N GLN A 293 6.67 33.34 -1.39
CA GLN A 293 7.27 33.71 -0.09
C GLN A 293 6.66 33.14 1.22
N ALA A 294 7.50 32.97 2.26
CA ALA A 294 7.09 32.58 3.62
C ALA A 294 5.83 33.33 4.10
N GLY A 295 4.81 32.56 4.48
CA GLY A 295 3.49 33.06 4.88
C GLY A 295 2.48 33.15 3.73
N TYR A 296 2.85 32.94 2.47
CA TYR A 296 1.87 32.82 1.38
C TYR A 296 0.94 31.64 1.63
N LEU A 297 -0.36 31.92 1.66
CA LEU A 297 -1.43 31.01 2.09
C LEU A 297 -1.16 30.36 3.46
N GLY A 298 -0.35 31.03 4.29
CA GLY A 298 0.00 30.52 5.60
C GLY A 298 -1.24 30.35 6.47
N VAL A 299 -1.24 29.25 7.23
CA VAL A 299 -2.24 28.95 8.25
C VAL A 299 -1.55 28.78 9.60
N ASN A 300 -1.88 29.62 10.58
CA ASN A 300 -1.43 29.50 11.97
C ASN A 300 -2.26 28.44 12.71
N ARG A 301 -1.72 27.82 13.76
CA ARG A 301 -2.56 27.02 14.66
C ARG A 301 -3.52 27.92 15.43
N TRP A 302 -4.57 27.33 15.98
CA TRP A 302 -5.60 28.06 16.72
C TRP A 302 -5.02 28.85 17.89
N GLU A 303 -4.01 28.30 18.55
CA GLU A 303 -3.31 28.86 19.69
C GLU A 303 -2.11 29.78 19.33
N ASP A 304 -1.73 29.85 18.06
CA ASP A 304 -0.55 30.61 17.62
C ASP A 304 -0.86 32.11 17.45
N SER A 305 0.14 32.95 17.69
CA SER A 305 0.07 34.38 17.38
C SER A 305 0.24 34.63 15.87
N THR A 306 -0.64 35.46 15.29
CA THR A 306 -0.63 35.82 13.85
C THR A 306 0.59 36.68 13.43
N GLY A 307 1.40 37.16 14.37
CA GLY A 307 2.54 38.03 14.09
C GLY A 307 2.12 39.44 13.61
N THR A 308 3.05 40.17 12.97
CA THR A 308 2.81 41.56 12.54
C THR A 308 1.87 41.64 11.33
N ILE A 309 0.77 42.37 11.48
CA ILE A 309 -0.24 42.62 10.43
C ILE A 309 0.29 43.66 9.43
N SER A 310 0.38 43.30 8.15
CA SER A 310 0.79 44.23 7.09
C SER A 310 -0.41 44.96 6.46
N GLY A 311 -0.16 46.10 5.79
CA GLY A 311 -1.21 46.98 5.25
C GLY A 311 -2.18 46.33 4.24
N ARG A 312 -1.84 45.16 3.71
CA ARG A 312 -2.77 44.25 3.03
C ARG A 312 -2.65 42.90 3.73
N SER A 313 -3.73 42.37 4.30
CA SER A 313 -3.71 41.14 5.10
C SER A 313 -4.58 40.05 4.46
N GLY A 314 -4.20 39.64 3.26
CA GLY A 314 -4.89 38.58 2.51
C GLY A 314 -4.11 37.27 2.57
N PRO A 315 -4.75 36.11 2.37
CA PRO A 315 -4.05 34.83 2.35
C PRO A 315 -2.86 34.80 1.38
N THR A 316 -2.94 35.53 0.26
CA THR A 316 -1.89 35.57 -0.75
C THR A 316 -0.70 36.47 -0.39
N ASN A 317 -0.59 37.01 0.82
CA ASN A 317 0.54 37.85 1.21
C ASN A 317 0.95 37.78 2.68
N GLY A 318 0.57 36.72 3.39
CA GLY A 318 1.04 36.43 4.74
C GLY A 318 0.18 35.40 5.46
N ASN A 319 0.70 34.90 6.58
CA ASN A 319 0.10 33.84 7.37
C ASN A 319 -1.04 34.41 8.23
N TYR A 320 -2.13 34.81 7.58
CA TYR A 320 -3.28 35.45 8.23
C TYR A 320 -4.46 34.50 8.39
N SER A 321 -4.36 33.27 7.88
CA SER A 321 -5.38 32.25 8.09
C SER A 321 -5.11 31.52 9.41
N VAL A 322 -6.15 31.02 10.06
CA VAL A 322 -6.04 30.20 11.27
C VAL A 322 -6.63 28.85 10.96
N ALA A 323 -5.94 27.79 11.36
CA ALA A 323 -6.42 26.41 11.30
C ALA A 323 -7.56 26.33 12.31
N ASP A 324 -8.78 26.50 11.82
CA ASP A 324 -9.97 26.32 12.64
C ASP A 324 -10.10 24.82 12.95
N PRO A 325 -10.04 24.39 14.23
CA PRO A 325 -10.17 22.99 14.60
C PRO A 325 -11.64 22.54 14.69
N ARG A 326 -12.59 23.47 14.52
CA ARG A 326 -14.03 23.23 14.65
C ARG A 326 -14.75 22.68 13.41
N PRO A 327 -14.25 22.76 12.16
CA PRO A 327 -14.84 22.04 11.05
C PRO A 327 -14.42 20.57 11.10
N THR A 328 -15.32 19.73 11.59
CA THR A 328 -15.27 18.26 11.51
C THR A 328 -15.70 17.71 10.15
N SER A 329 -16.05 18.57 9.18
CA SER A 329 -16.51 18.08 7.89
C SER A 329 -15.35 17.43 7.14
N MET A 330 -15.50 16.15 6.85
CA MET A 330 -14.87 15.53 5.68
C MET A 330 -15.06 16.48 4.49
N ALA A 331 -14.15 16.48 3.52
CA ALA A 331 -14.26 17.27 2.30
C ALA A 331 -15.48 16.89 1.40
N GLU A 332 -16.58 16.44 2.00
CA GLU A 332 -17.85 15.94 1.45
C GLU A 332 -18.48 16.90 0.43
N TYR A 333 -18.24 18.21 0.53
CA TYR A 333 -18.94 19.20 -0.29
C TYR A 333 -18.05 20.01 -1.23
N ALA A 334 -16.74 19.71 -1.32
CA ALA A 334 -15.80 20.44 -2.21
C ALA A 334 -15.99 21.97 -2.12
N GLN A 335 -15.90 22.51 -0.91
CA GLN A 335 -16.37 23.85 -0.54
C GLN A 335 -15.71 25.00 -1.33
N PHE A 336 -14.53 24.78 -1.91
CA PHE A 336 -13.80 25.77 -2.73
C PHE A 336 -13.13 25.09 -3.93
N GLY A 337 -13.14 25.75 -5.09
CA GLY A 337 -12.35 25.31 -6.25
C GLY A 337 -12.89 25.78 -7.61
N VAL A 338 -12.02 25.70 -8.62
CA VAL A 338 -12.30 26.06 -10.01
C VAL A 338 -12.40 24.78 -10.84
N VAL A 339 -13.55 24.53 -11.48
CA VAL A 339 -13.77 23.34 -12.33
C VAL A 339 -13.37 23.61 -13.78
N PRO A 340 -12.90 22.58 -14.52
CA PRO A 340 -12.66 22.70 -15.96
C PRO A 340 -13.95 23.00 -16.73
N TRP A 341 -13.83 23.71 -17.86
CA TRP A 341 -14.94 24.10 -18.73
C TRP A 341 -15.91 22.98 -19.10
N GLU A 342 -15.38 21.80 -19.41
CA GLU A 342 -16.16 20.65 -19.87
C GLU A 342 -16.81 19.85 -18.73
N ARG A 343 -16.55 20.22 -17.46
CA ARG A 343 -17.07 19.51 -16.30
C ARG A 343 -18.34 20.20 -15.78
N HIS A 344 -19.39 19.42 -15.54
CA HIS A 344 -20.59 19.89 -14.84
C HIS A 344 -20.24 20.33 -13.40
N CYS A 345 -20.75 21.49 -12.97
CA CYS A 345 -20.69 21.88 -11.56
C CYS A 345 -21.68 21.04 -10.73
N GLY A 346 -21.41 20.91 -9.42
CA GLY A 346 -22.30 20.22 -8.48
C GLY A 346 -23.65 20.93 -8.29
N VAL A 347 -24.59 20.30 -7.58
CA VAL A 347 -25.90 20.89 -7.26
C VAL A 347 -25.74 22.21 -6.53
N VAL A 348 -26.32 23.29 -7.08
CA VAL A 348 -26.32 24.62 -6.46
C VAL A 348 -27.37 24.66 -5.36
N THR A 349 -26.94 24.76 -4.10
CA THR A 349 -27.82 24.90 -2.94
C THR A 349 -28.31 26.35 -2.80
N GLY A 350 -29.42 26.56 -2.08
CA GLY A 350 -30.11 27.87 -2.01
C GLY A 350 -29.31 29.01 -1.37
N GLN A 351 -28.25 28.71 -0.63
CA GLN A 351 -27.36 29.68 0.01
C GLN A 351 -26.11 29.91 -0.84
N ARG A 352 -25.97 31.10 -1.42
CA ARG A 352 -24.95 31.42 -2.43
C ARG A 352 -23.74 32.13 -1.82
N SER A 353 -22.87 31.42 -1.12
CA SER A 353 -21.57 31.95 -0.66
C SER A 353 -20.40 31.17 -1.28
N PRO A 354 -19.21 31.81 -1.45
CA PRO A 354 -18.06 31.17 -2.12
C PRO A 354 -17.53 29.89 -1.43
N GLY A 355 -17.90 29.64 -0.18
CA GLY A 355 -17.46 28.49 0.61
C GLY A 355 -18.42 27.30 0.65
N GLN A 356 -19.38 27.23 -0.27
CA GLN A 356 -20.38 26.16 -0.31
C GLN A 356 -20.28 25.28 -1.56
N GLY A 357 -19.22 25.40 -2.36
CA GLY A 357 -18.99 24.51 -3.51
C GLY A 357 -18.02 25.04 -4.57
N THR A 358 -17.57 24.15 -5.45
CA THR A 358 -16.74 24.44 -6.63
C THR A 358 -17.55 25.09 -7.76
N PHE A 359 -18.01 26.32 -7.54
CA PHE A 359 -18.87 27.04 -8.51
C PHE A 359 -18.11 27.88 -9.53
N SER A 360 -16.79 28.00 -9.39
CA SER A 360 -15.96 28.75 -10.33
C SER A 360 -15.59 27.86 -11.50
N VAL A 361 -15.70 28.34 -12.74
CA VAL A 361 -15.27 27.59 -13.94
C VAL A 361 -14.03 28.27 -14.50
N ALA A 362 -13.01 27.48 -14.84
CA ALA A 362 -11.91 27.96 -15.66
C ALA A 362 -12.46 28.13 -17.08
N ASP A 363 -12.71 29.37 -17.53
CA ASP A 363 -13.21 29.65 -18.88
C ASP A 363 -12.05 29.69 -19.89
N PRO A 364 -11.91 28.70 -20.79
CA PRO A 364 -10.87 28.64 -21.80
C PRO A 364 -11.28 29.36 -23.08
N ARG A 365 -12.46 30.00 -23.15
CA ARG A 365 -12.96 30.64 -24.38
C ARG A 365 -12.61 32.12 -24.40
N PRO A 366 -11.63 32.53 -25.20
CA PRO A 366 -11.65 33.82 -25.87
C PRO A 366 -12.17 33.63 -27.31
N ASP A 367 -13.12 32.71 -27.56
CA ASP A 367 -13.66 32.52 -28.92
C ASP A 367 -14.79 33.53 -29.19
N TRP A 368 -14.42 34.80 -29.15
CA TRP A 368 -15.33 35.93 -29.37
C TRP A 368 -15.63 36.05 -30.86
N ASN A 369 -16.49 35.18 -31.38
CA ASN A 369 -16.96 35.26 -32.76
C ASN A 369 -18.02 36.35 -32.91
N ARG A 370 -17.62 37.61 -32.66
CA ARG A 370 -18.41 38.80 -33.01
C ARG A 370 -17.55 39.73 -33.85
N HIS A 371 -18.13 40.12 -34.98
CA HIS A 371 -17.58 41.01 -35.98
C HIS A 371 -16.83 42.23 -35.40
N SER A 372 -15.74 42.60 -36.09
CA SER A 372 -15.06 43.90 -36.08
C SER A 372 -14.15 44.29 -34.88
N GLY A 373 -13.03 43.59 -34.72
CA GLY A 373 -11.79 44.21 -34.19
C GLY A 373 -11.67 44.39 -32.68
N ASN A 374 -12.40 43.62 -31.87
CA ASN A 374 -12.25 43.59 -30.42
C ASN A 374 -10.85 43.11 -29.98
N PHE A 375 -10.29 43.73 -28.93
CA PHE A 375 -8.90 43.55 -28.44
C PHE A 375 -7.78 43.72 -29.49
N ARG A 376 -8.11 44.19 -30.69
CA ARG A 376 -7.12 44.53 -31.69
C ARG A 376 -6.23 45.64 -31.15
N VAL A 377 -4.92 45.47 -31.25
CA VAL A 377 -3.99 46.56 -30.97
C VAL A 377 -3.60 47.20 -32.29
N VAL A 378 -3.83 48.51 -32.45
CA VAL A 378 -3.53 49.28 -33.66
C VAL A 378 -2.02 49.56 -33.72
N PRO A 379 -1.29 49.23 -34.81
CA PRO A 379 0.11 49.61 -34.95
C PRO A 379 0.31 51.13 -34.81
N PHE A 380 1.38 51.55 -34.13
CA PHE A 380 1.66 52.96 -33.83
C PHE A 380 1.71 53.88 -35.03
N ASP A 381 2.20 53.36 -36.15
CA ASP A 381 2.38 54.05 -37.42
C ASP A 381 1.10 54.06 -38.28
N ARG A 382 -0.03 53.57 -37.75
CA ARG A 382 -1.30 53.50 -38.46
C ARG A 382 -2.40 54.26 -37.74
N ALA A 383 -3.31 54.83 -38.54
CA ALA A 383 -4.52 55.45 -38.03
C ALA A 383 -5.44 54.41 -37.37
N ALA A 384 -6.04 54.78 -36.23
CA ALA A 384 -7.06 53.98 -35.58
C ALA A 384 -8.33 53.87 -36.45
N GLY A 385 -9.01 52.72 -36.38
CA GLY A 385 -10.29 52.49 -37.06
C GLY A 385 -11.46 53.22 -36.38
N THR A 386 -12.64 53.21 -37.02
CA THR A 386 -13.85 53.86 -36.49
C THR A 386 -14.31 53.21 -35.18
N ILE A 387 -14.43 54.00 -34.11
CA ILE A 387 -14.90 53.54 -32.81
C ILE A 387 -16.41 53.26 -32.88
N ILE A 388 -16.78 51.99 -32.79
CA ILE A 388 -18.18 51.56 -32.72
C ILE A 388 -18.68 51.63 -31.27
N ALA A 389 -19.85 52.24 -31.07
CA ALA A 389 -20.41 52.58 -29.74
C ALA A 389 -20.64 51.38 -28.79
N GLY A 390 -20.56 50.14 -29.30
CA GLY A 390 -20.76 48.91 -28.51
C GLY A 390 -19.55 48.46 -27.67
N GLY A 391 -18.35 49.00 -27.91
CA GLY A 391 -17.13 48.62 -27.19
C GLY A 391 -16.70 49.68 -26.16
N LYS A 392 -17.24 49.63 -24.93
CA LYS A 392 -16.82 50.53 -23.85
C LYS A 392 -15.56 49.98 -23.14
N GLY A 393 -14.38 50.27 -23.70
CA GLY A 393 -13.08 49.96 -23.10
C GLY A 393 -12.14 49.15 -24.01
N VAL A 394 -11.07 48.56 -23.44
CA VAL A 394 -10.06 47.72 -24.15
C VAL A 394 -10.69 46.59 -24.97
N GLN A 395 -11.90 46.18 -24.61
CA GLN A 395 -12.70 45.17 -25.30
C GLN A 395 -13.03 45.58 -26.74
N GLY A 396 -13.14 46.88 -27.05
CA GLY A 396 -13.43 47.37 -28.40
C GLY A 396 -12.23 47.38 -29.35
N GLY A 397 -11.01 47.13 -28.86
CA GLY A 397 -9.75 47.04 -29.63
C GLY A 397 -9.27 48.35 -30.28
N TRP A 398 -10.10 49.05 -31.04
CA TRP A 398 -9.72 50.24 -31.82
C TRP A 398 -9.19 51.44 -31.00
N GLN A 399 -9.32 51.39 -29.67
CA GLN A 399 -8.77 52.38 -28.73
C GLN A 399 -7.39 51.99 -28.17
N SER A 400 -6.94 50.75 -28.40
CA SER A 400 -5.66 50.22 -27.93
C SER A 400 -4.62 50.36 -29.03
N VAL A 401 -3.64 51.24 -28.85
CA VAL A 401 -2.52 51.44 -29.79
C VAL A 401 -1.29 50.69 -29.27
N ALA A 402 -0.59 49.98 -30.14
CA ALA A 402 0.70 49.38 -29.85
C ALA A 402 1.65 50.55 -29.66
N ASP A 403 2.15 50.77 -28.44
CA ASP A 403 3.11 51.82 -28.18
C ASP A 403 4.55 51.26 -28.27
N PRO A 404 5.24 51.36 -29.42
CA PRO A 404 6.61 50.94 -29.60
C PRO A 404 7.58 51.86 -28.88
N ARG A 405 7.15 53.00 -28.31
CA ARG A 405 8.04 53.85 -27.49
C ARG A 405 8.43 53.16 -26.17
N VAL A 406 7.75 52.08 -25.79
CA VAL A 406 8.19 51.16 -24.72
C VAL A 406 9.40 50.31 -25.17
N LEU A 407 9.65 50.22 -26.48
CA LEU A 407 10.67 49.36 -27.10
C LEU A 407 11.67 50.10 -28.01
N ASP A 408 11.49 51.40 -28.27
CA ASP A 408 12.39 52.21 -29.08
C ASP A 408 13.49 52.78 -28.18
N ARG A 409 14.72 52.31 -28.39
CA ARG A 409 15.81 52.38 -27.41
C ARG A 409 16.83 53.40 -27.84
N GLN A 410 16.87 54.56 -27.19
CA GLN A 410 17.98 55.49 -27.33
C GLN A 410 18.76 55.63 -26.02
N LYS A 411 20.07 55.88 -26.15
CA LYS A 411 20.99 56.05 -25.02
C LYS A 411 20.61 57.34 -24.27
N GLY A 412 19.89 57.21 -23.15
CA GLY A 412 19.44 58.33 -22.33
C GLY A 412 18.00 58.21 -21.82
N ASP A 413 17.20 57.28 -22.33
CA ASP A 413 15.83 57.09 -21.86
C ASP A 413 15.77 56.47 -20.45
N ALA A 414 14.97 57.09 -19.57
CA ALA A 414 14.77 56.65 -18.18
C ALA A 414 14.22 55.22 -18.06
N TYR A 415 13.52 54.74 -19.10
CA TYR A 415 12.97 53.39 -19.18
C TYR A 415 14.03 52.34 -19.58
N LEU A 416 15.13 52.74 -20.24
CA LEU A 416 16.21 51.84 -20.64
C LEU A 416 17.11 51.45 -19.44
N THR A 417 17.28 52.37 -18.50
CA THR A 417 18.10 52.20 -17.29
C THR A 417 17.29 51.75 -16.07
N GLY A 418 15.95 51.78 -16.14
CA GLY A 418 15.04 51.51 -15.02
C GLY A 418 14.91 50.04 -14.60
N GLY A 419 15.48 49.08 -15.33
CA GLY A 419 15.55 47.69 -14.86
C GLY A 419 14.20 46.96 -14.75
N HIS A 420 13.19 47.39 -15.51
CA HIS A 420 11.84 46.83 -15.58
C HIS A 420 11.84 45.29 -15.76
N TYR A 421 11.01 44.58 -15.00
CA TYR A 421 10.97 43.10 -14.93
C TYR A 421 12.31 42.44 -14.60
N GLY A 422 13.23 43.19 -13.97
CA GLY A 422 14.54 42.69 -13.61
C GLY A 422 14.46 41.62 -12.55
N VAL A 423 14.67 40.37 -12.96
CA VAL A 423 14.92 39.27 -12.06
C VAL A 423 16.43 39.17 -11.85
N VAL A 424 16.90 39.36 -10.61
CA VAL A 424 18.30 39.09 -10.26
C VAL A 424 18.49 37.64 -9.85
N ASP A 425 19.73 37.15 -9.97
CA ASP A 425 20.14 35.88 -9.37
C ASP A 425 19.84 35.86 -7.86
N TRP A 426 19.55 34.69 -7.30
CA TRP A 426 19.37 34.47 -5.86
C TRP A 426 20.48 35.08 -5.00
N LYS A 427 21.75 35.01 -5.46
CA LYS A 427 22.91 35.60 -4.78
C LYS A 427 23.26 37.01 -5.29
N GLY A 428 22.50 37.53 -6.25
CA GLY A 428 22.68 38.84 -6.84
C GLY A 428 22.24 39.97 -5.91
N ASN A 429 22.84 41.15 -6.07
CA ASN A 429 22.43 42.37 -5.37
C ASN A 429 21.37 43.12 -6.20
N THR A 430 20.26 43.50 -5.58
CA THR A 430 19.13 44.21 -6.22
C THR A 430 19.29 45.73 -6.27
N GLY A 431 20.39 46.27 -5.72
CA GLY A 431 20.60 47.71 -5.59
C GLY A 431 19.65 48.37 -4.58
N ALA A 432 19.65 49.71 -4.50
CA ALA A 432 18.79 50.44 -3.58
C ALA A 432 17.30 50.32 -3.97
N VAL A 433 16.44 49.97 -3.00
CA VAL A 433 14.99 49.85 -3.18
C VAL A 433 14.33 51.21 -2.96
N SER A 434 13.62 51.73 -3.97
CA SER A 434 12.88 52.99 -3.84
C SER A 434 11.51 52.79 -3.19
N ALA A 435 10.92 53.85 -2.62
CA ALA A 435 9.60 53.81 -1.99
C ALA A 435 8.45 53.49 -2.99
N ASN A 436 8.69 53.59 -4.30
CA ASN A 436 7.74 53.23 -5.36
C ASN A 436 8.21 52.00 -6.16
N ALA A 437 9.02 51.13 -5.55
CA ALA A 437 9.49 49.91 -6.18
C ALA A 437 8.32 48.98 -6.54
N ARG A 438 8.30 48.55 -7.80
CA ARG A 438 7.34 47.62 -8.41
C ARG A 438 8.06 46.71 -9.40
N HIS A 439 7.40 45.61 -9.78
CA HIS A 439 7.92 44.62 -10.71
C HIS A 439 8.22 45.21 -12.11
N ASP A 440 7.52 46.29 -12.46
CA ASP A 440 7.59 46.98 -13.73
C ASP A 440 8.48 48.23 -13.68
N ASN A 441 9.31 48.45 -12.65
CA ASN A 441 10.20 49.64 -12.59
C ASN A 441 11.52 49.44 -11.83
N GLY A 442 11.99 48.20 -11.68
CA GLY A 442 13.33 47.91 -11.17
C GLY A 442 13.66 46.43 -10.99
N ARG A 443 14.91 46.16 -10.61
CA ARG A 443 15.49 44.81 -10.51
C ARG A 443 15.40 44.22 -9.10
N TRP A 444 14.22 44.29 -8.49
CA TRP A 444 13.99 43.84 -7.11
C TRP A 444 13.27 42.50 -7.01
N SER A 445 12.96 41.87 -8.14
CA SER A 445 12.53 40.48 -8.17
C SER A 445 13.77 39.59 -8.11
N VAL A 446 13.73 38.56 -7.27
CA VAL A 446 14.82 37.59 -7.14
C VAL A 446 14.35 36.27 -7.75
N ALA A 447 15.23 35.61 -8.50
CA ALA A 447 15.01 34.23 -8.92
C ALA A 447 15.04 33.34 -7.68
N ASP A 448 13.88 33.11 -7.05
CA ASP A 448 13.78 32.20 -5.91
C ASP A 448 13.97 30.76 -6.39
N THR A 449 15.13 30.19 -6.09
CA THR A 449 15.49 28.82 -6.46
C THR A 449 15.31 27.83 -5.31
N ARG A 450 14.68 28.24 -4.20
CA ARG A 450 14.56 27.39 -3.01
C ARG A 450 13.55 26.27 -3.26
N MET A 451 14.08 25.14 -3.72
CA MET A 451 13.39 23.86 -3.80
C MET A 451 14.09 22.88 -2.86
N PRO A 452 13.36 21.92 -2.26
CA PRO A 452 13.99 20.78 -1.61
C PRO A 452 14.95 20.09 -2.58
N ALA A 453 16.10 19.62 -2.09
CA ALA A 453 16.98 18.80 -2.89
C ALA A 453 16.25 17.50 -3.29
N LEU A 454 16.60 16.93 -4.44
CA LEU A 454 15.96 15.70 -4.94
C LEU A 454 16.02 14.54 -3.94
N SER A 455 17.04 14.53 -3.07
CA SER A 455 17.28 13.54 -2.03
C SER A 455 16.64 13.88 -0.68
N ASP A 456 16.09 15.09 -0.50
CA ASP A 456 15.48 15.47 0.77
C ASP A 456 14.26 14.59 1.03
N ARG A 457 14.13 14.10 2.27
CA ARG A 457 13.02 13.23 2.68
C ARG A 457 11.97 14.09 3.38
N LEU A 458 10.79 14.17 2.77
CA LEU A 458 9.68 14.99 3.24
C LEU A 458 8.38 14.18 3.19
N THR A 459 7.35 14.69 3.86
CA THR A 459 5.97 14.23 3.72
C THR A 459 5.19 15.32 2.98
N CYS A 460 4.53 14.96 1.87
CA CYS A 460 3.78 15.91 1.05
C CYS A 460 2.30 15.54 0.99
N VAL A 461 1.44 16.55 0.83
CA VAL A 461 0.05 16.37 0.43
C VAL A 461 -0.09 16.79 -1.02
N ILE A 462 -0.38 15.83 -1.90
CA ILE A 462 -0.61 16.11 -3.32
C ILE A 462 -2.06 16.57 -3.49
N ARG A 463 -2.24 17.84 -3.86
CA ARG A 463 -3.53 18.37 -4.32
C ARG A 463 -3.59 18.19 -5.84
N SER A 464 -4.21 17.11 -6.29
CA SER A 464 -4.35 16.82 -7.72
C SER A 464 -5.62 17.45 -8.31
N PRO A 465 -5.63 17.85 -9.60
CA PRO A 465 -6.85 18.29 -10.28
C PRO A 465 -7.96 17.22 -10.33
N SER A 466 -7.58 15.95 -10.18
CA SER A 466 -8.48 14.80 -10.11
C SER A 466 -9.19 14.65 -8.76
N ASN A 467 -8.93 15.54 -7.79
CA ASN A 467 -9.44 15.43 -6.42
C ASN A 467 -9.06 14.09 -5.77
N THR A 468 -7.90 13.54 -6.14
CA THR A 468 -7.33 12.33 -5.55
C THR A 468 -6.12 12.68 -4.69
N TRP A 469 -5.96 11.97 -3.58
CA TRP A 469 -4.75 12.06 -2.78
C TRP A 469 -3.78 10.94 -3.16
N ASN A 470 -2.84 11.25 -4.05
CA ASN A 470 -1.81 10.30 -4.45
C ASN A 470 -0.75 10.21 -3.36
N ARG A 471 -0.58 9.03 -2.74
CA ARG A 471 0.45 8.79 -1.71
C ARG A 471 0.76 7.30 -1.57
N PRO A 472 1.90 6.92 -0.97
CA PRO A 472 2.11 5.55 -0.54
C PRO A 472 1.11 5.14 0.56
N PHE A 473 0.77 3.85 0.62
CA PHE A 473 0.04 3.28 1.76
C PHE A 473 0.90 3.32 3.03
N THR A 474 0.25 3.66 4.15
CA THR A 474 0.85 3.57 5.49
C THR A 474 1.07 2.11 5.85
N THR A 475 1.84 1.85 6.90
CA THR A 475 2.11 0.48 7.35
C THR A 475 0.86 -0.17 7.94
N LEU A 476 0.03 0.61 8.65
CA LEU A 476 -1.24 0.15 9.19
C LEU A 476 -2.24 -0.23 8.10
N GLU A 477 -2.32 0.56 7.02
CA GLU A 477 -3.19 0.24 5.89
C GLU A 477 -2.80 -1.06 5.19
N LEU A 478 -1.51 -1.35 5.07
CA LEU A 478 -1.05 -2.63 4.51
C LEU A 478 -1.44 -3.82 5.38
N ALA A 479 -1.46 -3.66 6.71
CA ALA A 479 -1.95 -4.69 7.63
C ALA A 479 -3.47 -4.89 7.49
N ALA A 480 -4.25 -3.80 7.38
CA ALA A 480 -5.70 -3.85 7.17
C ALA A 480 -6.07 -4.51 5.84
N LEU A 481 -5.38 -4.16 4.74
CA LEU A 481 -5.60 -4.77 3.41
C LEU A 481 -5.29 -6.27 3.37
N GLN A 482 -4.43 -6.74 4.29
CA GLN A 482 -4.14 -8.17 4.50
C GLN A 482 -4.95 -8.78 5.65
N SER A 483 -6.04 -8.13 6.07
CA SER A 483 -7.01 -8.63 7.06
C SER A 483 -6.43 -8.98 8.43
N MET A 484 -5.32 -8.37 8.86
CA MET A 484 -4.72 -8.66 10.17
C MET A 484 -5.61 -8.23 11.35
N PHE A 485 -6.44 -7.20 11.11
CA PHE A 485 -7.50 -6.71 11.98
C PHE A 485 -8.65 -6.20 11.10
N ASP A 486 -9.86 -6.07 11.64
CA ASP A 486 -10.95 -5.33 10.98
C ASP A 486 -10.97 -3.89 11.51
N PRO A 487 -10.94 -2.85 10.65
CA PRO A 487 -11.05 -1.46 11.11
C PRO A 487 -12.24 -1.19 12.04
N GLU A 488 -13.37 -1.90 11.87
CA GLU A 488 -14.58 -1.74 12.70
C GLU A 488 -14.43 -2.27 14.13
N ASP A 489 -13.43 -3.12 14.39
CA ASP A 489 -13.08 -3.57 15.74
C ASP A 489 -12.37 -2.47 16.53
N ILE A 490 -11.80 -1.47 15.83
CA ILE A 490 -10.95 -0.42 16.42
C ILE A 490 -11.64 0.93 16.35
N TRP A 491 -12.28 1.26 15.22
CA TRP A 491 -12.94 2.54 14.99
C TRP A 491 -14.38 2.38 14.52
N GLN A 492 -15.27 3.17 15.08
CA GLN A 492 -16.68 3.25 14.66
C GLN A 492 -17.12 4.71 14.53
N PRO A 493 -18.04 5.02 13.60
CA PRO A 493 -18.54 6.38 13.46
C PRO A 493 -19.41 6.76 14.66
N ASN A 494 -19.14 7.93 15.24
CA ASN A 494 -20.02 8.56 16.22
C ASN A 494 -21.40 8.81 15.60
N GLN A 495 -22.48 8.48 16.33
CA GLN A 495 -23.84 8.55 15.80
C GLN A 495 -24.31 9.97 15.48
N GLU A 496 -23.77 10.99 16.15
CA GLU A 496 -24.17 12.39 15.97
C GLU A 496 -23.29 13.12 14.95
N THR A 497 -21.97 12.87 15.00
CA THR A 497 -21.00 13.63 14.19
C THR A 497 -20.52 12.89 12.94
N GLY A 498 -20.69 11.56 12.87
CA GLY A 498 -20.13 10.72 11.82
C GLY A 498 -18.62 10.56 11.86
N ALA A 499 -17.92 11.24 12.77
CA ALA A 499 -16.48 11.14 12.93
C ALA A 499 -16.10 9.76 13.49
N LEU A 500 -14.99 9.18 13.01
CA LEU A 500 -14.48 7.92 13.56
C LEU A 500 -13.95 8.14 14.97
N GLU A 501 -14.43 7.33 15.91
CA GLU A 501 -13.98 7.29 17.30
C GLU A 501 -13.34 5.94 17.61
N LEU A 502 -12.36 5.95 18.51
CA LEU A 502 -11.69 4.75 18.98
C LEU A 502 -12.62 3.98 19.93
N VAL A 503 -13.01 2.76 19.54
CA VAL A 503 -13.85 1.85 20.35
C VAL A 503 -13.11 0.60 20.84
N GLY A 504 -11.97 0.29 20.21
CA GLY A 504 -11.12 -0.86 20.54
C GLY A 504 -9.67 -0.47 20.76
N GLU A 505 -8.82 -1.48 20.93
CA GLU A 505 -7.37 -1.26 21.07
C GLU A 505 -6.72 -0.94 19.72
N GLN A 506 -5.83 0.05 19.71
CA GLN A 506 -5.06 0.36 18.51
C GLN A 506 -4.20 -0.85 18.10
N PHE A 507 -4.24 -1.18 16.81
CA PHE A 507 -3.40 -2.23 16.26
C PHE A 507 -1.97 -1.72 16.08
N VAL A 508 -1.06 -2.26 16.89
CA VAL A 508 0.38 -2.02 16.80
C VAL A 508 1.13 -3.35 16.91
N LEU A 509 2.09 -3.55 16.00
CA LEU A 509 3.04 -4.67 16.01
C LEU A 509 4.23 -4.36 16.92
N HIS A 510 4.84 -5.40 17.47
CA HIS A 510 5.97 -5.31 18.38
C HIS A 510 7.17 -4.55 17.78
N GLY A 511 7.88 -3.80 18.62
CA GLY A 511 9.01 -2.94 18.22
C GLY A 511 8.58 -1.53 17.78
N ASN A 512 9.48 -0.79 17.14
CA ASN A 512 9.28 0.62 16.76
C ASN A 512 9.84 0.98 15.38
N ASN A 513 10.23 -0.03 14.59
CA ASN A 513 10.84 0.15 13.28
C ASN A 513 9.83 -0.10 12.16
N ASP A 514 9.45 0.96 11.45
CA ASP A 514 8.47 0.90 10.36
C ASP A 514 8.86 -0.07 9.24
N GLY A 515 10.14 -0.12 8.87
CA GLY A 515 10.64 -1.06 7.87
C GLY A 515 10.46 -2.52 8.30
N ALA A 516 10.75 -2.83 9.57
CA ALA A 516 10.57 -4.17 10.12
C ALA A 516 9.09 -4.57 10.18
N TRP A 517 8.20 -3.66 10.59
CA TRP A 517 6.76 -3.88 10.54
C TRP A 517 6.28 -4.21 9.13
N ARG A 518 6.72 -3.43 8.13
CA ARG A 518 6.37 -3.65 6.73
C ARG A 518 6.89 -4.97 6.18
N GLU A 519 8.12 -5.37 6.55
CA GLU A 519 8.66 -6.67 6.15
C GLU A 519 7.84 -7.82 6.75
N ARG A 520 7.52 -7.77 8.04
CA ARG A 520 6.67 -8.79 8.69
C ARG A 520 5.28 -8.85 8.05
N ILE A 521 4.63 -7.70 7.85
CA ILE A 521 3.32 -7.62 7.16
C ILE A 521 3.42 -8.17 5.73
N GLY A 522 4.51 -7.86 5.03
CA GLY A 522 4.75 -8.28 3.66
C GLY A 522 5.01 -9.79 3.53
N ASN A 523 5.63 -10.41 4.53
CA ASN A 523 5.96 -11.84 4.56
C ASN A 523 4.79 -12.71 5.02
N ALA A 524 3.91 -12.20 5.89
CA ALA A 524 2.82 -12.97 6.45
C ALA A 524 1.81 -13.49 5.41
N VAL A 525 1.15 -14.59 5.77
CA VAL A 525 -0.08 -15.05 5.12
C VAL A 525 -1.25 -14.27 5.72
N PRO A 526 -2.12 -13.63 4.91
CA PRO A 526 -3.27 -12.88 5.42
C PRO A 526 -4.17 -13.71 6.35
N ARG A 527 -4.65 -13.12 7.45
CA ARG A 527 -5.46 -13.82 8.47
C ARG A 527 -6.70 -14.50 7.89
N LYS A 528 -7.52 -13.79 7.10
CA LYS A 528 -8.70 -14.39 6.46
C LYS A 528 -8.35 -15.46 5.43
N ALA A 529 -7.18 -15.40 4.80
CA ALA A 529 -6.70 -16.47 3.92
C ALA A 529 -6.27 -17.72 4.70
N GLY A 530 -5.58 -17.53 5.84
CA GLY A 530 -5.32 -18.61 6.80
C GLY A 530 -6.62 -19.29 7.26
N LYS A 531 -7.65 -18.50 7.60
CA LYS A 531 -8.97 -19.01 7.96
C LYS A 531 -9.64 -19.80 6.83
N ALA A 532 -9.62 -19.30 5.60
CA ALA A 532 -10.23 -19.99 4.46
C ALA A 532 -9.59 -21.37 4.20
N ILE A 533 -8.27 -21.48 4.36
CA ILE A 533 -7.53 -22.75 4.30
C ILE A 533 -7.90 -23.65 5.49
N ALA A 534 -7.95 -23.09 6.69
CA ALA A 534 -8.30 -23.81 7.91
C ALA A 534 -9.73 -24.35 7.89
N ASP A 535 -10.69 -23.61 7.31
CA ASP A 535 -12.09 -24.03 7.18
C ASP A 535 -12.20 -25.32 6.36
N VAL A 536 -11.50 -25.41 5.22
CA VAL A 536 -11.54 -26.63 4.38
C VAL A 536 -10.79 -27.80 5.01
N MET A 537 -9.69 -27.55 5.73
CA MET A 537 -8.99 -28.58 6.50
C MET A 537 -9.87 -29.09 7.66
N LEU A 538 -10.53 -28.19 8.38
CA LEU A 538 -11.42 -28.51 9.49
C LEU A 538 -12.61 -29.34 9.03
N SER A 539 -13.27 -28.90 7.95
CA SER A 539 -14.35 -29.65 7.33
C SER A 539 -13.89 -31.06 6.93
N THR A 540 -12.68 -31.21 6.41
CA THR A 540 -12.14 -32.52 6.00
C THR A 540 -11.95 -33.45 7.20
N LEU A 541 -11.36 -32.95 8.30
CA LEU A 541 -11.17 -33.74 9.53
C LEU A 541 -12.49 -34.12 10.20
N MET A 542 -13.44 -33.17 10.26
CA MET A 542 -14.76 -33.42 10.82
C MET A 542 -15.54 -34.47 10.03
N LEU A 543 -15.53 -34.40 8.69
CA LEU A 543 -16.16 -35.40 7.83
C LEU A 543 -15.52 -36.78 8.01
N ASN A 544 -14.18 -36.82 8.07
CA ASN A 544 -13.43 -38.04 8.31
C ASN A 544 -13.81 -38.72 9.62
N GLU A 545 -13.96 -37.96 10.71
CA GLU A 545 -14.39 -38.50 12.02
C GLU A 545 -15.84 -39.03 11.99
N MET A 546 -16.68 -38.48 11.11
CA MET A 546 -18.05 -38.98 10.89
C MET A 546 -18.11 -40.23 9.99
N GLY A 547 -16.98 -40.67 9.43
CA GLY A 547 -16.93 -41.76 8.44
C GLY A 547 -17.36 -41.34 7.04
N GLU A 548 -17.53 -40.05 6.78
CA GLU A 548 -17.88 -39.51 5.48
C GLU A 548 -16.62 -39.33 4.64
N THR A 549 -16.53 -40.07 3.53
CA THR A 549 -15.34 -40.05 2.68
C THR A 549 -15.41 -38.98 1.61
N PHE A 550 -16.59 -38.54 1.17
CA PHE A 550 -16.75 -37.46 0.19
C PHE A 550 -18.04 -36.67 0.40
N SER A 551 -18.03 -35.41 -0.02
CA SER A 551 -19.22 -34.57 -0.12
C SER A 551 -19.52 -34.26 -1.58
N LEU A 552 -20.80 -34.32 -1.96
CA LEU A 552 -21.23 -33.90 -3.30
C LEU A 552 -21.19 -32.37 -3.38
N SER A 553 -20.11 -31.85 -3.97
CA SER A 553 -19.86 -30.42 -4.08
C SER A 553 -19.34 -30.07 -5.47
N ALA A 554 -19.71 -28.89 -5.97
CA ALA A 554 -19.13 -28.31 -7.18
C ALA A 554 -17.75 -27.69 -6.92
N VAL A 555 -17.31 -27.61 -5.66
CA VAL A 555 -16.02 -27.08 -5.26
C VAL A 555 -14.91 -28.06 -5.70
N PRO A 556 -13.84 -27.59 -6.37
CA PRO A 556 -12.75 -28.46 -6.78
C PRO A 556 -12.08 -29.16 -5.59
N VAL A 557 -11.42 -30.29 -5.86
CA VAL A 557 -10.68 -31.06 -4.86
C VAL A 557 -9.20 -30.70 -4.91
N TRP A 558 -8.58 -30.40 -3.76
CA TRP A 558 -7.12 -30.34 -3.63
C TRP A 558 -6.50 -31.73 -3.66
N VAL A 559 -6.87 -32.65 -2.75
CA VAL A 559 -6.26 -34.00 -2.69
C VAL A 559 -7.32 -35.10 -2.74
N ARG A 560 -7.22 -35.99 -3.74
CA ARG A 560 -8.13 -37.14 -3.95
C ARG A 560 -7.61 -38.42 -3.25
N PRO A 561 -8.48 -39.35 -2.83
CA PRO A 561 -8.13 -40.74 -2.56
C PRO A 561 -7.47 -41.43 -3.77
N LEU A 562 -6.44 -42.23 -3.49
CA LEU A 562 -5.60 -42.91 -4.48
C LEU A 562 -6.44 -43.76 -5.46
N ALA A 563 -7.46 -44.46 -4.95
CA ALA A 563 -8.34 -45.33 -5.72
C ALA A 563 -9.18 -44.59 -6.79
N MET A 564 -9.48 -43.30 -6.60
CA MET A 564 -10.21 -42.49 -7.59
C MET A 564 -9.29 -41.68 -8.50
N ALA A 565 -8.05 -41.39 -8.07
CA ALA A 565 -7.05 -40.72 -8.91
C ALA A 565 -6.66 -41.56 -10.14
N MET A 566 -6.79 -42.89 -10.06
CA MET A 566 -6.56 -43.81 -11.19
C MET A 566 -7.71 -43.85 -12.21
N SER A 567 -8.89 -43.32 -11.89
CA SER A 567 -10.14 -43.54 -12.65
C SER A 567 -10.61 -42.33 -13.46
N LEU A 568 -9.98 -41.16 -13.31
CA LEU A 568 -10.34 -39.93 -14.02
C LEU A 568 -9.07 -39.15 -14.42
N PRO A 569 -8.97 -38.61 -15.65
CA PRO A 569 -7.80 -37.86 -16.09
C PRO A 569 -7.57 -36.62 -15.21
N GLY A 570 -6.32 -36.44 -14.76
CA GLY A 570 -5.89 -35.26 -13.99
C GLY A 570 -6.00 -33.98 -14.83
N GLN A 571 -6.40 -32.87 -14.21
CA GLN A 571 -6.34 -31.57 -14.87
C GLN A 571 -4.88 -31.16 -15.04
N GLU A 572 -4.43 -31.04 -16.29
CA GLU A 572 -3.13 -30.46 -16.62
C GLU A 572 -3.04 -29.01 -16.11
N VAL A 573 -1.95 -28.72 -15.39
CA VAL A 573 -1.57 -27.38 -14.99
C VAL A 573 -1.28 -26.58 -16.26
N ARG A 574 -2.18 -25.66 -16.64
CA ARG A 574 -1.87 -24.68 -17.69
C ARG A 574 -0.86 -23.69 -17.14
N HIS A 575 0.39 -23.83 -17.56
CA HIS A 575 1.40 -22.80 -17.41
C HIS A 575 0.93 -21.54 -18.17
N VAL A 576 0.72 -20.43 -17.44
CA VAL A 576 0.53 -19.09 -18.00
C VAL A 576 1.58 -18.17 -17.39
#